data_AF-A0A1H0DCC1-F1
#
_entry.id   AF-A0A1H0DCC1-F1
#
_cell.length_a   1.000
_cell.length_b   1.000
_cell.length_c   1.000
_cell.angle_alpha   90.00
_cell.angle_beta   90.00
_cell.angle_gamma   90.00
#
_symmetry.space_group_name_H-M   'P 1'
#
loop_
_entity.id
_entity.type
_entity.pdbx_description
1 polymer ?
#
loop_
_entity_poly.entity_id
_entity_poly.type
_entity_poly.pdbx_seq_one_letter_code
_entity_poly.pdbx_strand_id
1 'polypeptide(L)'
;MATISLPDPMKGWIEAQIRQGDYASTSDYVRDLVRRDRERRAQTELTLEDLRRIVDEARAGEPSRRKVPEILARARKHAQSDQPLNE
;
A
#
# COMPACT_ATOMS: atom_id res chain seq x y z
N MET A 1 22.60 -10.84 15.75
CA MET A 1 22.14 -11.87 14.78
C MET A 1 20.91 -12.54 15.36
N ALA A 2 19.78 -12.50 14.67
CA ALA A 2 18.58 -13.26 15.06
C ALA A 2 18.57 -14.57 14.26
N THR A 3 18.55 -15.70 14.94
CA THR A 3 18.44 -17.01 14.29
C THR A 3 16.96 -17.29 14.06
N ILE A 4 16.53 -17.26 12.80
CA ILE A 4 15.16 -17.59 12.41
C ILE A 4 15.17 -19.06 12.00
N SER A 5 14.43 -19.89 12.72
CA SER A 5 14.27 -21.30 12.37
C SER A 5 13.10 -21.42 11.40
N LEU A 6 13.37 -21.94 10.20
CA LEU A 6 12.38 -22.12 9.14
C LEU A 6 12.20 -23.61 8.87
N PRO A 7 10.95 -24.11 8.67
CA PRO A 7 10.70 -25.48 8.27
C PRO A 7 11.38 -25.82 6.94
N ASP A 8 11.79 -27.08 6.76
CA ASP A 8 12.52 -27.54 5.55
C ASP A 8 11.87 -27.15 4.21
N PRO A 9 10.53 -27.23 4.03
CA PRO A 9 9.89 -26.81 2.78
C PRO A 9 10.11 -25.33 2.47
N MET A 10 10.10 -24.48 3.51
CA MET A 10 10.30 -23.04 3.36
C MET A 10 11.75 -22.70 3.02
N LYS A 11 12.69 -23.45 3.62
CA LYS A 11 14.12 -23.31 3.32
C LYS A 11 14.43 -23.64 1.86
N GLY A 12 13.89 -24.75 1.36
CA GLY A 12 14.07 -25.14 -0.05
C GLY A 12 13.49 -24.14 -1.04
N TRP A 13 12.35 -23.53 -0.70
CA TRP A 13 11.75 -22.47 -1.52
C TRP A 13 12.61 -21.19 -1.53
N ILE A 14 13.16 -20.77 -0.38
CA ILE A 14 14.06 -19.60 -0.32
C ILE A 14 15.37 -19.87 -1.07
N GLU A 15 15.94 -21.07 -0.95
CA GLU A 15 17.13 -21.47 -1.71
C GLU A 15 16.90 -21.47 -3.23
N ALA A 16 15.66 -21.71 -3.69
CA ALA A 16 15.30 -21.56 -5.10
C ALA A 16 15.25 -20.08 -5.54
N GLN A 17 14.82 -19.16 -4.66
CA GLN A 17 14.84 -17.72 -4.92
C GLN A 17 16.27 -17.17 -4.97
N ILE A 18 17.17 -17.64 -4.09
CA ILE A 18 18.60 -17.30 -4.10
C ILE A 18 19.25 -17.76 -5.40
N ARG A 19 18.94 -18.98 -5.86
CA ARG A 19 19.48 -19.51 -7.13
C ARG A 19 19.02 -18.75 -8.38
N GLN A 20 17.89 -18.05 -8.33
CA GLN A 20 17.44 -17.19 -9.43
C GLN A 20 18.27 -15.90 -9.54
N GLY A 21 19.16 -15.63 -8.58
CA GLY A 21 20.10 -14.51 -8.61
C GLY A 21 19.58 -13.25 -7.93
N ASP A 22 18.34 -13.26 -7.45
CA ASP A 22 17.69 -12.09 -6.84
C ASP A 22 18.18 -11.81 -5.41
N TYR A 23 18.80 -12.79 -4.74
CA TYR A 23 19.25 -12.66 -3.34
C TYR A 23 20.57 -13.41 -3.11
N ALA A 24 21.51 -12.80 -2.38
CA ALA A 24 22.81 -13.39 -2.07
C ALA A 24 22.77 -14.39 -0.88
N SER A 25 21.76 -14.30 -0.03
CA SER A 25 21.59 -15.18 1.13
C SER A 25 20.14 -15.23 1.63
N THR A 26 19.83 -16.23 2.46
CA THR A 26 18.55 -16.33 3.17
C THR A 26 18.30 -15.11 4.04
N SER A 27 19.33 -14.57 4.69
CA SER A 27 19.22 -13.37 5.52
C SER A 27 18.86 -12.13 4.70
N ASP A 28 19.34 -12.03 3.46
CA ASP A 28 18.99 -10.92 2.57
C ASP A 28 17.55 -11.02 2.08
N TYR A 29 17.11 -12.23 1.69
CA TYR A 29 15.71 -12.49 1.34
C TYR A 29 14.76 -12.13 2.49
N VAL A 30 15.07 -12.56 3.72
CA VAL A 30 14.22 -12.28 4.88
C VAL A 30 14.22 -10.79 5.23
N ARG A 31 15.37 -10.10 5.12
CA ARG A 31 15.44 -8.64 5.35
C ARG A 31 14.56 -7.89 4.36
N ASP A 32 14.60 -8.28 3.08
CA ASP A 32 13.76 -7.67 2.06
C ASP A 32 12.27 -7.98 2.28
N LEU A 33 11.94 -9.21 2.68
CA LEU A 33 10.57 -9.59 3.03
C LEU A 33 10.00 -8.73 4.17
N VAL A 34 10.78 -8.52 5.24
CA VAL A 34 10.39 -7.67 6.37
C VAL A 34 10.27 -6.21 5.96
N ARG A 35 11.17 -5.70 5.10
CA ARG A 35 11.06 -4.34 4.55
C ARG A 35 9.77 -4.17 3.76
N ARG A 36 9.47 -5.07 2.83
CA ARG A 36 8.22 -5.06 2.06
C ARG A 36 6.99 -5.19 2.96
N ASP A 37 7.06 -6.02 4.00
CA ASP A 37 5.96 -6.15 4.95
C ASP A 37 5.71 -4.86 5.74
N ARG A 38 6.78 -4.20 6.19
CA ARG A 38 6.69 -2.88 6.82
C ARG A 38 6.16 -1.83 5.87
N GLU A 39 6.60 -1.81 4.61
CA GLU A 39 6.10 -0.88 3.59
C GLU A 39 4.60 -1.10 3.33
N ARG A 40 4.17 -2.35 3.11
CA ARG A 40 2.75 -2.70 2.93
C ARG A 40 1.88 -2.34 4.14
N ARG A 41 2.39 -2.50 5.36
CA ARG A 41 1.65 -2.13 6.59
C ARG A 41 1.67 -0.64 6.89
N ALA A 42 2.74 0.05 6.50
CA ALA A 42 2.89 1.50 6.70
C ALA A 42 2.10 2.29 5.65
N GLN A 43 1.98 1.75 4.44
CA GLN A 43 1.00 2.23 3.48
C GLN A 43 -0.38 1.84 4.00
N THR A 44 -1.24 2.82 4.23
CA THR A 44 -2.68 2.58 4.38
C THR A 44 -3.25 2.18 3.03
N GLU A 45 -2.76 1.06 2.47
CA GLU A 45 -3.31 0.51 1.25
C GLU A 45 -4.76 0.14 1.55
N LEU A 46 -5.67 0.68 0.76
CA LEU A 46 -7.06 0.26 0.77
C LEU A 46 -7.06 -1.23 0.45
N THR A 47 -7.57 -2.03 1.38
CA THR A 47 -7.72 -3.46 1.14
C THR A 47 -8.68 -3.70 -0.04
N LEU A 48 -8.67 -4.90 -0.61
CA LEU A 48 -9.63 -5.25 -1.67
C LEU A 48 -11.08 -5.06 -1.19
N GLU A 49 -11.34 -5.32 0.09
CA GLU A 49 -12.65 -5.09 0.72
C GLU A 49 -12.98 -3.61 0.86
N ASP A 50 -12.01 -2.77 1.24
CA ASP A 50 -12.20 -1.32 1.27
C ASP A 50 -12.51 -0.74 -0.11
N LEU A 51 -11.75 -1.15 -1.13
CA LEU A 51 -12.00 -0.76 -2.51
C LEU A 51 -13.40 -1.17 -2.95
N ARG A 52 -13.82 -2.39 -2.61
CA ARG A 52 -15.15 -2.90 -2.96
C ARG A 52 -16.26 -2.11 -2.29
N ARG A 53 -16.11 -1.81 -0.99
CA ARG A 53 -17.02 -0.95 -0.24
C ARG A 53 -17.14 0.44 -0.86
N ILE A 54 -16.01 1.08 -1.21
CA ILE A 54 -16.01 2.41 -1.85
C ILE A 54 -16.77 2.37 -3.19
N VAL A 55 -16.58 1.33 -4.00
CA VAL A 55 -17.29 1.16 -5.27
C VAL A 55 -18.78 0.93 -5.06
N ASP A 56 -19.16 0.12 -4.08
CA ASP A 56 -20.56 -0.16 -3.76
C ASP A 56 -21.27 1.10 -3.26
N GLU A 57 -20.63 1.88 -2.37
CA GLU A 57 -21.11 3.18 -1.91
C GLU A 57 -21.28 4.17 -3.08
N ALA A 58 -20.29 4.24 -3.99
CA ALA A 58 -20.36 5.11 -5.16
C ALA A 58 -21.47 4.70 -6.15
N ARG A 59 -21.77 3.41 -6.28
CA ARG A 59 -22.87 2.90 -7.12
C ARG A 59 -24.24 3.11 -6.49
N ALA A 60 -24.33 3.07 -5.16
CA ALA A 60 -25.56 3.34 -4.43
C ALA A 60 -25.92 4.85 -4.44
N GLY A 61 -24.92 5.72 -4.57
CA GLY A 61 -25.11 7.16 -4.71
C GLY A 61 -25.60 7.60 -6.10
N GLU A 62 -26.12 8.83 -6.17
CA GLU A 62 -26.44 9.45 -7.47
C GLU A 62 -25.17 10.03 -8.12
N PRO A 63 -24.98 9.85 -9.44
CA PRO A 63 -23.90 10.51 -10.17
C PRO A 63 -23.93 12.03 -10.01
N SER A 64 -22.78 12.63 -9.75
CA SER A 64 -22.65 14.09 -9.69
C SER A 64 -22.93 14.73 -11.05
N ARG A 65 -23.84 15.69 -11.08
CA ARG A 65 -24.15 16.52 -12.28
C ARG A 65 -23.14 17.65 -12.53
N ARG A 66 -22.17 17.83 -11.62
CA ARG A 66 -21.18 18.91 -11.70
C ARG A 66 -20.22 18.70 -12.85
N LYS A 67 -19.86 19.79 -13.52
CA LYS A 67 -18.82 19.77 -14.55
C LYS A 67 -17.44 19.79 -13.91
N VAL A 68 -16.44 19.27 -14.63
CA VAL A 68 -15.03 19.24 -14.17
C VAL A 68 -14.52 20.60 -13.66
N PRO A 69 -14.79 21.75 -14.32
CA PRO A 69 -14.33 23.05 -13.81
C PRO A 69 -14.90 23.42 -12.44
N GLU A 70 -16.14 23.02 -12.14
CA GLU A 70 -16.81 23.30 -10.87
C GLU A 70 -16.23 22.44 -9.73
N ILE A 71 -15.88 21.19 -10.03
CA ILE A 71 -15.20 20.28 -9.10
C ILE A 71 -13.84 20.85 -8.71
N LEU A 72 -13.06 21.30 -9.70
CA LEU A 72 -11.76 21.91 -9.48
C LEU A 72 -11.85 23.23 -8.70
N ALA A 73 -12.82 24.08 -9.03
CA ALA A 73 -13.04 25.32 -8.29
C ALA A 73 -13.40 25.06 -6.82
N ARG A 74 -14.23 24.04 -6.55
CA ARG A 74 -14.57 23.62 -5.19
C ARG A 74 -13.35 23.09 -4.44
N ALA A 75 -12.54 22.23 -5.07
CA ALA A 75 -11.33 21.68 -4.46
C ALA A 75 -10.33 22.78 -4.06
N ARG A 76 -10.11 23.77 -4.95
CA ARG A 76 -9.24 24.92 -4.66
C ARG A 76 -9.73 25.74 -3.47
N LYS A 77 -11.05 25.96 -3.35
CA LYS A 77 -11.63 26.66 -2.20
C LYS A 77 -11.40 25.92 -0.87
N HIS A 78 -11.51 24.59 -0.87
CA HIS A 78 -11.26 23.78 0.35
C HIS A 78 -9.78 23.76 0.72
N ALA A 79 -8.88 23.67 -0.27
CA ALA A 79 -7.43 23.71 -0.05
C ALA A 79 -6.94 25.08 0.48
N GLN A 80 -7.63 26.18 0.11
CA GLN A 80 -7.34 27.52 0.63
C GLN A 80 -7.85 27.73 2.06
N SER A 81 -8.92 27.03 2.47
CA SER A 81 -9.42 27.08 3.86
C SER A 81 -8.64 26.19 4.83
N ASP A 82 -7.96 25.14 4.34
CA ASP A 82 -7.09 24.25 5.12
C ASP A 82 -5.63 24.73 5.21
N GLN A 83 -5.32 25.92 4.67
CA GLN A 83 -3.98 26.50 4.82
C GLN A 83 -3.75 26.80 6.31
N PRO A 84 -2.77 26.16 6.98
CA PRO A 84 -2.53 26.43 8.39
C PRO A 84 -2.16 27.91 8.52
N LEU A 85 -2.85 28.60 9.44
CA LEU A 85 -2.39 29.88 9.98
C LEU A 85 -0.94 29.66 10.44
N ASN A 86 0.01 30.24 9.71
CA ASN A 86 1.39 30.33 10.13
C ASN A 86 1.42 31.14 11.44
N GLU A 87 1.85 30.51 12.53
CA GLU A 87 2.66 31.10 13.61
C GLU A 87 3.38 29.98 14.37
#